data_AF-A0A6N2EB40-F1
#
_entry.id   AF-A0A6N2EB40-F1
#
_cell.length_a   1.000
_cell.length_b   1.000
_cell.length_c   1.000
_cell.angle_alpha   90.00
_cell.angle_beta   90.00
_cell.angle_gamma   90.00
#
_symmetry.space_group_name_H-M   'P 1'
#
loop_
_entity.id
_entity.type
_entity.pdbx_description
1 polymer ?
#
loop_
_entity_poly.entity_id
_entity_poly.type
_entity_poly.pdbx_seq_one_letter_code
_entity_poly.pdbx_strand_id
1 'polypeptide(L)'
;MAVDGHLVVGVLPDDGAGGRWQGATAELDLALFTGLGQARNVINVLSSDVVVVCGAGGPGTVSEAAHALKAGRPLVLLAAERPLIELVSALNAGVQVCASVAEAITAIACQLGGAAEPDAAAAAAAPRAASSASGEGERLPVALVQLQAGEDAAANRRHAEAWLERALQPRPGRPSPRLLMLPEVWNAPYAAEQFTDFAEPIPEPGSSLLDGPSASLAMVAQLARRHRVAVIAGSIPERGADGRLYNTGTVIDAQGRLLAKHRKLHLFDVDVPGGIRFRESDSLSPGQRLTVLPGEGDPLATGLAEPPSLGLLICYDIRFPELALLMRQRHGCALLACPAAFNTTTGPRHWHLLMRARAVDSQCFLLACSSARPPNGEGYPSYGHSLVVDPWGTVIAEAGIGEQVLHAELDLEQVALARQAIPTGSQRRRDLYRLEPA
;
A
#
# COMPACT_ATOMS: atom_id res chain seq x y z
N MET A 1 -20.83 -3.13 25.66
CA MET A 1 -19.50 -2.71 26.16
C MET A 1 -19.10 -1.55 25.28
N ALA A 2 -19.06 -0.34 25.81
CA ALA A 2 -18.61 0.83 25.06
C ALA A 2 -17.23 1.25 25.60
N VAL A 3 -16.33 1.60 24.68
CA VAL A 3 -15.06 2.27 24.99
C VAL A 3 -15.19 3.67 24.42
N ASP A 4 -14.94 4.71 25.22
CA ASP A 4 -15.13 6.10 24.81
C ASP A 4 -14.35 6.41 23.52
N GLY A 5 -15.05 6.95 22.53
CA GLY A 5 -14.47 7.32 21.23
C GLY A 5 -14.51 6.24 20.14
N HIS A 6 -15.13 5.08 20.40
CA HIS A 6 -15.19 3.95 19.45
C HIS A 6 -16.63 3.55 19.09
N LEU A 7 -16.82 3.06 17.86
CA LEU A 7 -18.11 2.58 17.34
C LEU A 7 -18.37 1.13 17.80
N VAL A 8 -19.52 0.89 18.42
CA VAL A 8 -19.96 -0.44 18.87
C VAL A 8 -20.93 -1.04 17.86
N VAL A 9 -20.48 -2.08 17.17
CA VAL A 9 -21.30 -2.87 16.22
C VAL A 9 -21.67 -4.21 16.85
N GLY A 10 -22.94 -4.62 16.74
CA GLY A 10 -23.44 -5.85 17.35
C GLY A 10 -24.40 -6.61 16.45
N VAL A 11 -24.49 -7.93 16.65
CA VAL A 11 -25.33 -8.83 15.84
C VAL A 11 -26.63 -9.12 16.55
N LEU A 12 -27.76 -8.85 15.88
CA LEU A 12 -29.10 -9.13 16.38
C LEU A 12 -29.76 -10.28 15.59
N PRO A 13 -30.56 -11.12 16.25
CA PRO A 13 -31.17 -12.30 15.65
C PRO A 13 -32.29 -12.03 14.65
N ASP A 14 -32.85 -10.81 14.58
CA ASP A 14 -34.07 -10.51 13.83
C ASP A 14 -33.93 -9.28 12.91
N ASP A 15 -34.54 -9.31 11.73
CA ASP A 15 -34.30 -8.40 10.58
C ASP A 15 -34.87 -6.97 10.72
N GLY A 16 -35.30 -6.58 11.93
CA GLY A 16 -35.82 -5.25 12.22
C GLY A 16 -37.27 -5.01 11.78
N ALA A 17 -38.00 -6.03 11.31
CA ALA A 17 -39.40 -5.88 10.87
C ALA A 17 -40.40 -5.51 11.99
N GLY A 18 -40.00 -5.54 13.27
CA GLY A 18 -40.87 -5.35 14.45
C GLY A 18 -40.73 -4.02 15.22
N GLY A 19 -40.05 -3.00 14.69
CA GLY A 19 -39.76 -1.75 15.39
C GLY A 19 -38.31 -1.67 15.91
N ARG A 20 -37.88 -0.47 16.32
CA ARG A 20 -36.47 -0.12 16.58
C ARG A 20 -35.81 -1.12 17.56
N TRP A 21 -35.01 -2.02 17.00
CA TRP A 21 -34.04 -2.91 17.67
C TRP A 21 -34.53 -3.59 18.95
N GLN A 22 -35.59 -4.41 18.89
CA GLN A 22 -35.99 -5.22 20.04
C GLN A 22 -34.82 -6.09 20.53
N GLY A 23 -34.39 -5.87 21.77
CA GLY A 23 -33.27 -6.58 22.41
C GLY A 23 -31.89 -5.91 22.29
N ALA A 24 -31.76 -4.78 21.58
CA ALA A 24 -30.52 -4.01 21.58
C ALA A 24 -30.38 -3.18 22.86
N THR A 25 -29.15 -3.07 23.37
CA THR A 25 -28.84 -2.20 24.50
C THR A 25 -28.57 -0.77 24.03
N ALA A 26 -28.62 0.20 24.94
CA ALA A 26 -28.44 1.62 24.62
C ALA A 26 -27.03 1.96 24.13
N GLU A 27 -26.06 1.07 24.37
CA GLU A 27 -24.65 1.18 24.02
C GLU A 27 -24.32 0.64 22.63
N LEU A 28 -25.33 0.28 21.84
CA LEU A 28 -25.16 -0.24 20.47
C LEU A 28 -25.32 0.90 19.46
N ASP A 29 -24.25 1.20 18.71
CA ASP A 29 -24.29 2.25 17.68
C ASP A 29 -24.84 1.73 16.34
N LEU A 30 -24.56 0.46 16.01
CA LEU A 30 -25.00 -0.20 14.79
C LEU A 30 -25.37 -1.67 15.05
N ALA A 31 -26.54 -2.09 14.56
CA ALA A 31 -26.97 -3.48 14.60
C ALA A 31 -26.89 -4.13 13.21
N LEU A 32 -26.38 -5.36 13.17
CA LEU A 32 -26.29 -6.21 12.00
C LEU A 32 -27.15 -7.45 12.18
N PHE A 33 -27.81 -7.88 11.11
CA PHE A 33 -28.77 -8.98 11.17
C PHE A 33 -28.12 -10.32 10.82
N THR A 34 -28.52 -11.38 11.50
CA THR A 34 -28.00 -12.74 11.31
C THR A 34 -28.15 -13.29 9.88
N GLY A 35 -29.08 -12.77 9.08
CA GLY A 35 -29.36 -13.19 7.70
C GLY A 35 -28.37 -12.73 6.62
N LEU A 36 -27.31 -11.98 6.96
CA LEU A 36 -26.36 -11.39 6.00
C LEU A 36 -25.32 -12.36 5.42
N GLY A 37 -25.35 -13.64 5.77
CA GLY A 37 -24.43 -14.66 5.24
C GLY A 37 -22.95 -14.26 5.41
N GLN A 38 -22.14 -14.41 4.36
CA GLN A 38 -20.69 -14.09 4.42
C GLN A 38 -20.39 -12.59 4.53
N ALA A 39 -21.32 -11.71 4.13
CA ALA A 39 -21.13 -10.26 4.28
C ALA A 39 -21.01 -9.87 5.76
N ARG A 40 -21.64 -10.65 6.65
CA ARG A 40 -21.52 -10.48 8.10
C ARG A 40 -20.09 -10.60 8.59
N ASN A 41 -19.33 -11.59 8.09
CA ASN A 41 -17.94 -11.79 8.47
C ASN A 41 -17.04 -10.63 8.03
N VAL A 42 -17.31 -10.05 6.86
CA VAL A 42 -16.56 -8.89 6.37
C VAL A 42 -16.77 -7.69 7.30
N ILE A 43 -18.02 -7.40 7.69
CA ILE A 43 -18.36 -6.23 8.50
C ILE A 43 -18.01 -6.43 9.99
N ASN A 44 -18.19 -7.63 10.53
CA ASN A 44 -17.91 -7.90 11.96
C ASN A 44 -16.45 -8.17 12.27
N VAL A 45 -15.72 -8.79 11.32
CA VAL A 45 -14.37 -9.29 11.57
C VAL A 45 -13.34 -8.47 10.82
N LEU A 46 -13.49 -8.30 9.51
CA LEU A 46 -12.44 -7.68 8.70
C LEU A 46 -12.32 -6.17 8.90
N SER A 47 -13.41 -5.47 9.24
CA SER A 47 -13.40 -4.05 9.57
C SER A 47 -13.18 -3.72 11.05
N SER A 48 -13.06 -4.73 11.92
CA SER A 48 -12.90 -4.51 13.37
C SER A 48 -11.43 -4.50 13.78
N ASP A 49 -11.07 -3.59 14.68
CA ASP A 49 -9.73 -3.55 15.28
C ASP A 49 -9.55 -4.62 16.36
N VAL A 50 -10.62 -4.96 17.09
CA VAL A 50 -10.69 -6.07 18.05
C VAL A 50 -12.03 -6.79 17.87
N VAL A 51 -12.02 -8.12 17.83
CA VAL A 51 -13.23 -8.94 17.78
C VAL A 51 -13.50 -9.51 19.16
N VAL A 52 -14.73 -9.34 19.65
CA VAL A 52 -15.16 -9.89 20.95
C VAL A 52 -16.26 -10.91 20.73
N VAL A 53 -16.05 -12.12 21.23
CA VAL A 53 -17.00 -13.21 21.17
C VAL A 53 -17.57 -13.47 22.55
N CYS A 54 -18.90 -13.34 22.68
CA CYS A 54 -19.60 -13.46 23.96
C CYS A 54 -20.45 -14.73 24.03
N GLY A 55 -20.30 -15.53 25.10
CA GLY A 55 -21.25 -16.61 25.45
C GLY A 55 -21.10 -17.92 24.68
N ALA A 56 -22.17 -18.73 24.72
CA ALA A 56 -22.29 -20.04 24.07
C ALA A 56 -22.43 -19.88 22.54
N GLY A 57 -21.30 -19.88 21.84
CA GLY A 57 -21.26 -19.66 20.40
C GLY A 57 -21.79 -20.84 19.61
N GLY A 58 -22.84 -20.63 18.82
CA GLY A 58 -23.23 -21.57 17.75
C GLY A 58 -22.20 -21.58 16.60
N PRO A 59 -22.42 -22.39 15.54
CA PRO A 59 -21.48 -22.52 14.41
C PRO A 59 -21.10 -21.18 13.74
N GLY A 60 -22.01 -20.21 13.74
CA GLY A 60 -21.75 -18.86 13.23
C GLY A 60 -20.70 -18.10 14.03
N THR A 61 -20.76 -18.19 15.36
CA THR A 61 -19.82 -17.55 16.29
C THR A 61 -18.44 -18.20 16.20
N VAL A 62 -18.40 -19.54 16.07
CA VAL A 62 -17.16 -20.29 15.84
C VAL A 62 -16.51 -19.84 14.52
N SER A 63 -17.32 -19.67 13.47
CA SER A 63 -16.84 -19.19 12.17
C SER A 63 -16.23 -17.78 12.27
N GLU A 64 -16.84 -16.88 13.03
CA GLU A 64 -16.33 -15.51 13.22
C GLU A 64 -15.03 -15.49 14.03
N ALA A 65 -14.94 -16.28 15.09
CA ALA A 65 -13.71 -16.47 15.86
C ALA A 65 -12.57 -17.00 14.98
N ALA A 66 -12.82 -18.06 14.20
CA ALA A 66 -11.83 -18.63 13.29
C ALA A 66 -11.40 -17.65 12.19
N HIS A 67 -12.35 -16.85 11.67
CA HIS A 67 -12.05 -15.84 10.66
C HIS A 67 -11.21 -14.70 11.23
N ALA A 68 -11.47 -14.26 12.47
CA ALA A 68 -10.67 -13.25 13.15
C ALA A 68 -9.21 -13.69 13.30
N LEU A 69 -9.00 -14.93 13.74
CA LEU A 69 -7.67 -15.52 13.84
C LEU A 69 -6.95 -15.58 12.49
N LYS A 70 -7.64 -16.02 11.44
CA LYS A 70 -7.07 -16.09 10.08
C LYS A 70 -6.70 -14.70 9.53
N ALA A 71 -7.48 -13.68 9.88
CA ALA A 71 -7.27 -12.30 9.45
C ALA A 71 -6.28 -11.52 10.33
N GLY A 72 -5.70 -12.15 11.36
CA GLY A 72 -4.77 -11.50 12.29
C GLY A 72 -5.43 -10.46 13.19
N ARG A 73 -6.75 -10.53 13.40
CA ARG A 73 -7.49 -9.62 14.28
C ARG A 73 -7.40 -10.12 15.73
N PRO A 74 -7.07 -9.24 16.70
CA PRO A 74 -7.15 -9.56 18.12
C PRO A 74 -8.54 -10.11 18.48
N LEU A 75 -8.56 -11.23 19.21
CA LEU A 75 -9.78 -11.93 19.59
C LEU A 75 -9.87 -12.02 21.13
N VAL A 76 -10.96 -11.49 21.67
CA VAL A 76 -11.33 -11.59 23.09
C VAL A 76 -12.52 -12.52 23.24
N LEU A 77 -12.39 -13.56 24.06
CA LEU A 77 -13.49 -14.46 24.41
C LEU A 77 -14.04 -14.05 25.78
N LEU A 78 -15.29 -13.59 25.83
CA LEU A 78 -15.97 -13.20 27.07
C LEU A 78 -17.06 -14.23 27.41
N ALA A 79 -16.99 -14.82 28.60
CA ALA A 79 -17.97 -15.82 29.05
C ALA A 79 -18.19 -16.97 28.04
N ALA A 80 -17.15 -17.35 27.29
CA ALA A 80 -17.21 -18.42 26.31
C ALA A 80 -17.23 -19.81 26.96
N GLU A 81 -17.88 -20.77 26.32
CA GLU A 81 -17.89 -22.16 26.78
C GLU A 81 -16.53 -22.84 26.55
N ARG A 82 -16.21 -23.80 27.42
CA ARG A 82 -14.95 -24.55 27.42
C ARG A 82 -14.60 -25.17 26.05
N PRO A 83 -15.52 -25.78 25.28
CA PRO A 83 -15.18 -26.33 23.97
C PRO A 83 -14.76 -25.27 22.94
N LEU A 84 -15.37 -24.08 22.98
CA LEU A 84 -15.01 -22.97 22.11
C LEU A 84 -13.63 -22.41 22.49
N ILE A 85 -13.37 -22.25 23.79
CA ILE A 85 -12.06 -21.82 24.30
C ILE A 85 -10.99 -22.83 23.86
N GLU A 86 -11.19 -24.12 24.10
CA GLU A 86 -10.22 -25.17 23.72
C GLU A 86 -9.96 -25.19 22.21
N LEU A 87 -10.99 -25.10 21.38
CA LEU A 87 -10.85 -25.06 19.92
C LEU A 87 -10.06 -23.83 19.46
N VAL A 88 -10.43 -22.63 19.93
CA VAL A 88 -9.85 -21.37 19.48
C VAL A 88 -8.43 -21.20 20.01
N SER A 89 -8.17 -21.57 21.26
CA SER A 89 -6.82 -21.57 21.85
C SER A 89 -5.88 -22.58 21.19
N ALA A 90 -6.40 -23.71 20.69
CA ALA A 90 -5.60 -24.66 19.91
C ALA A 90 -5.18 -24.11 18.53
N LEU A 91 -5.97 -23.19 17.96
CA LEU A 91 -5.68 -22.55 16.67
C LEU A 91 -4.73 -21.36 16.80
N ASN A 92 -4.74 -20.65 17.94
CA ASN A 92 -3.83 -19.54 18.21
C ASN A 92 -3.66 -19.30 19.72
N ALA A 93 -2.41 -19.29 20.20
CA ALA A 93 -2.07 -19.09 21.61
C ALA A 93 -2.29 -17.66 22.14
N GLY A 94 -2.51 -16.67 21.25
CA GLY A 94 -2.68 -15.26 21.60
C GLY A 94 -4.11 -14.81 21.91
N VAL A 95 -5.05 -15.74 22.09
CA VAL A 95 -6.46 -15.44 22.34
C VAL A 95 -6.66 -15.07 23.81
N GLN A 96 -7.28 -13.92 24.08
CA GLN A 96 -7.50 -13.46 25.45
C GLN A 96 -8.88 -13.92 25.94
N VAL A 97 -8.90 -14.76 26.98
CA VAL A 97 -10.13 -15.24 27.59
C VAL A 97 -10.42 -14.43 28.85
N CYS A 98 -11.60 -13.82 28.91
CA CYS A 98 -12.05 -12.96 29.99
C CYS A 98 -13.24 -13.59 30.71
N ALA A 99 -13.15 -13.66 32.03
CA ALA A 99 -14.22 -14.16 32.89
C ALA A 99 -15.24 -13.08 33.22
N SER A 100 -14.89 -11.80 33.05
CA SER A 100 -15.74 -10.66 33.37
C SER A 100 -15.73 -9.58 32.28
N VAL A 101 -16.79 -8.77 32.24
CA VAL A 101 -16.89 -7.61 31.33
C VAL A 101 -15.76 -6.61 31.58
N ALA A 102 -15.37 -6.40 32.83
CA ALA A 102 -14.29 -5.50 33.19
C ALA A 102 -12.93 -5.97 32.62
N GLU A 103 -12.63 -7.27 32.71
CA GLU A 103 -11.44 -7.85 32.08
C GLU A 103 -11.45 -7.70 30.56
N ALA A 104 -12.61 -7.91 29.92
CA ALA A 104 -12.75 -7.74 28.48
C ALA A 104 -12.51 -6.28 28.05
N ILE A 105 -13.01 -5.30 28.81
CA ILE A 105 -12.75 -3.88 28.54
C ILE A 105 -11.26 -3.57 28.64
N THR A 106 -10.59 -4.02 29.69
CA THR A 106 -9.14 -3.85 29.84
C THR A 106 -8.36 -4.54 28.72
N ALA A 107 -8.76 -5.76 28.34
CA ALA A 107 -8.19 -6.50 27.22
C ALA A 107 -8.27 -5.70 25.91
N ILE A 108 -9.47 -5.20 25.60
CA ILE A 108 -9.71 -4.39 24.41
C ILE A 108 -8.86 -3.11 24.45
N ALA A 109 -8.83 -2.42 25.59
CA ALA A 109 -8.03 -1.20 25.74
C ALA A 109 -6.53 -1.45 25.51
N CYS A 110 -5.98 -2.55 26.04
CA CYS A 110 -4.59 -2.94 25.79
C CYS A 110 -4.33 -3.21 24.30
N GLN A 111 -5.24 -3.91 23.61
CA GLN A 111 -5.12 -4.18 22.17
C GLN A 111 -5.24 -2.91 21.32
N LEU A 112 -5.97 -1.90 21.81
CA LEU A 112 -6.14 -0.59 21.18
C LEU A 112 -5.06 0.45 21.58
N GLY A 113 -4.10 0.09 22.46
CA GLY A 113 -2.96 0.94 22.81
C GLY A 113 -3.07 1.75 24.11
N GLY A 114 -3.94 1.39 25.06
CA GLY A 114 -4.03 1.98 26.41
C GLY A 114 -3.24 1.19 27.47
N ALA A 115 -2.36 1.87 28.23
CA ALA A 115 -1.39 1.26 29.14
C ALA A 115 -1.97 0.76 30.49
N ALA A 116 -1.51 -0.42 30.93
CA ALA A 116 -1.21 -0.75 32.35
C ALA A 116 -0.38 -2.06 32.47
N GLU A 117 0.82 -1.97 33.06
CA GLU A 117 1.62 -3.08 33.63
C GLU A 117 1.37 -3.19 35.16
N PRO A 118 1.84 -4.22 35.94
CA PRO A 118 2.69 -5.40 35.62
C PRO A 118 2.20 -6.76 36.21
N ASP A 119 2.73 -7.89 35.70
CA ASP A 119 3.71 -8.78 36.38
C ASP A 119 3.69 -10.23 35.81
N ALA A 120 4.86 -10.86 35.80
CA ALA A 120 5.27 -11.96 34.92
C ALA A 120 4.95 -13.39 35.43
N ALA A 121 4.68 -14.33 34.51
CA ALA A 121 5.56 -15.50 34.25
C ALA A 121 4.90 -16.59 33.39
N ALA A 122 5.76 -17.23 32.58
CA ALA A 122 5.65 -18.55 31.94
C ALA A 122 4.87 -18.68 30.60
N ALA A 123 5.60 -18.65 29.48
CA ALA A 123 5.82 -19.84 28.64
C ALA A 123 6.71 -19.54 27.42
N ALA A 124 7.90 -20.15 27.38
CA ALA A 124 8.69 -20.45 26.19
C ALA A 124 8.31 -21.89 25.73
N ALA A 125 8.43 -22.36 24.48
CA ALA A 125 9.24 -21.97 23.32
C ALA A 125 8.74 -22.66 22.02
N ALA A 126 8.88 -22.00 20.87
CA ALA A 126 9.38 -22.54 19.58
C ALA A 126 9.61 -21.37 18.57
N PRO A 127 10.57 -21.49 17.65
CA PRO A 127 11.78 -20.66 17.62
C PRO A 127 11.51 -19.20 17.21
N ARG A 128 11.83 -18.26 18.10
CA ARG A 128 12.26 -16.93 17.69
C ARG A 128 13.78 -16.99 17.51
N ALA A 129 14.25 -16.65 16.31
CA ALA A 129 15.65 -16.29 16.14
C ALA A 129 15.96 -15.15 17.11
N ALA A 130 17.01 -15.32 17.91
CA ALA A 130 17.50 -14.30 18.80
C ALA A 130 17.96 -13.09 17.96
N SER A 131 17.20 -12.00 18.02
CA SER A 131 17.75 -10.67 17.82
C SER A 131 18.13 -10.15 19.19
N SER A 132 19.44 -10.15 19.46
CA SER A 132 20.03 -9.39 20.54
C SER A 132 19.65 -7.93 20.39
N ALA A 133 19.21 -7.29 21.47
CA ALA A 133 19.10 -5.85 21.54
C ALA A 133 20.47 -5.19 21.30
N SER A 134 20.73 -4.85 20.05
CA SER A 134 21.70 -3.85 19.57
C SER A 134 21.60 -3.75 18.04
N GLY A 135 20.66 -2.93 17.56
CA GLY A 135 20.51 -2.60 16.14
C GLY A 135 19.09 -2.13 15.87
N GLU A 136 18.87 -0.82 15.75
CA GLU A 136 17.70 -0.32 15.03
C GLU A 136 17.80 -0.92 13.62
N GLY A 137 17.01 -1.97 13.32
CA GLY A 137 17.01 -2.59 12.00
C GLY A 137 16.71 -1.57 10.91
N GLU A 138 17.18 -1.85 9.68
CA GLU A 138 17.12 -0.97 8.51
C GLU A 138 15.67 -0.71 8.04
N ARG A 139 14.90 0.03 8.83
CA ARG A 139 13.53 0.44 8.53
C ARG A 139 13.55 1.70 7.68
N LEU A 140 12.83 1.67 6.57
CA LEU A 140 12.63 2.83 5.70
C LEU A 140 11.19 3.33 5.78
N PRO A 141 10.91 4.43 6.48
CA PRO A 141 9.59 5.06 6.50
C PRO A 141 9.27 5.68 5.14
N VAL A 142 8.11 5.35 4.57
CA VAL A 142 7.66 5.85 3.27
C VAL A 142 6.25 6.41 3.34
N ALA A 143 5.92 7.32 2.41
CA ALA A 143 4.55 7.77 2.22
C ALA A 143 4.15 7.78 0.74
N LEU A 144 2.99 7.18 0.44
CA LEU A 144 2.36 7.17 -0.88
C LEU A 144 1.20 8.16 -0.84
N VAL A 145 1.19 9.11 -1.76
CA VAL A 145 0.22 10.21 -1.80
C VAL A 145 -0.81 9.90 -2.88
N GLN A 146 -1.92 9.29 -2.48
CA GLN A 146 -3.06 9.04 -3.35
C GLN A 146 -3.86 10.32 -3.52
N LEU A 147 -3.81 10.91 -4.70
CA LEU A 147 -4.51 12.15 -5.02
C LEU A 147 -5.18 12.09 -6.40
N GLN A 148 -6.08 13.04 -6.65
CA GLN A 148 -6.74 13.24 -7.92
C GLN A 148 -6.09 14.41 -8.68
N ALA A 149 -6.01 14.27 -10.00
CA ALA A 149 -5.72 15.37 -10.91
C ALA A 149 -7.02 15.85 -11.60
N GLY A 150 -7.13 17.16 -11.80
CA GLY A 150 -8.21 17.83 -12.54
C GLY A 150 -7.69 18.52 -13.80
N GLU A 151 -8.51 19.39 -14.39
CA GLU A 151 -8.26 20.00 -15.72
C GLU A 151 -7.40 21.28 -15.69
N ASP A 152 -6.89 21.70 -14.53
CA ASP A 152 -6.02 22.87 -14.40
C ASP A 152 -4.63 22.44 -13.87
N ALA A 153 -3.62 22.58 -14.72
CA ALA A 153 -2.25 22.16 -14.40
C ALA A 153 -1.69 22.89 -13.17
N ALA A 154 -2.00 24.17 -12.98
CA ALA A 154 -1.53 24.95 -11.84
C ALA A 154 -2.24 24.56 -10.54
N ALA A 155 -3.53 24.25 -10.61
CA ALA A 155 -4.31 23.71 -9.49
C ALA A 155 -3.78 22.32 -9.08
N ASN A 156 -3.52 21.44 -10.06
CA ASN A 156 -2.95 20.11 -9.81
C ASN A 156 -1.61 20.21 -9.08
N ARG A 157 -0.72 21.12 -9.49
CA ARG A 157 0.56 21.35 -8.80
C ARG A 157 0.37 21.80 -7.35
N ARG A 158 -0.48 22.81 -7.10
CA ARG A 158 -0.77 23.29 -5.73
C ARG A 158 -1.37 22.19 -4.86
N HIS A 159 -2.25 21.38 -5.45
CA HIS A 159 -2.90 20.27 -4.77
C HIS A 159 -1.91 19.17 -4.40
N ALA A 160 -1.06 18.76 -5.33
CA ALA A 160 0.03 17.81 -5.08
C ALA A 160 1.02 18.32 -4.03
N GLU A 161 1.40 19.60 -4.07
CA GLU A 161 2.25 20.22 -3.04
C GLU A 161 1.59 20.12 -1.66
N ALA A 162 0.32 20.52 -1.54
CA ALA A 162 -0.41 20.47 -0.26
C ALA A 162 -0.50 19.04 0.31
N TRP A 163 -0.71 18.04 -0.54
CA TRP A 163 -0.75 16.64 -0.12
C TRP A 163 0.63 16.07 0.25
N LEU A 164 1.71 16.48 -0.44
CA LEU A 164 3.08 16.16 -0.06
C LEU A 164 3.46 16.80 1.29
N GLU A 165 3.10 18.07 1.51
CA GLU A 165 3.29 18.74 2.81
C GLU A 165 2.52 18.01 3.92
N ARG A 166 1.28 17.58 3.66
CA ARG A 166 0.50 16.75 4.59
C ARG A 166 1.16 15.39 4.86
N ALA A 167 1.83 14.79 3.89
CA ALA A 167 2.57 13.54 4.08
C ALA A 167 3.72 13.68 5.08
N LEU A 168 4.33 14.87 5.13
CA LEU A 168 5.49 15.23 5.96
C LEU A 168 5.11 15.77 7.34
N GLN A 169 3.84 16.05 7.60
CA GLN A 169 3.40 16.52 8.91
C GLN A 169 3.74 15.50 10.02
N PRO A 170 4.32 15.96 11.16
CA PRO A 170 4.67 15.09 12.27
C PRO A 170 3.48 14.27 12.77
N ARG A 171 3.72 13.02 13.14
CA ARG A 171 2.74 12.14 13.75
C ARG A 171 3.24 11.61 15.09
N PRO A 172 2.40 11.66 16.14
CA PRO A 172 2.75 11.03 17.42
C PRO A 172 3.09 9.55 17.22
N GLY A 173 4.25 9.13 17.71
CA GLY A 173 4.68 7.73 17.69
C GLY A 173 5.01 7.15 16.31
N ARG A 174 5.14 7.96 15.25
CA ARG A 174 5.54 7.48 13.91
C ARG A 174 6.69 8.32 13.35
N PRO A 175 7.71 7.69 12.73
CA PRO A 175 8.80 8.42 12.10
C PRO A 175 8.31 9.18 10.87
N SER A 176 8.98 10.30 10.57
CA SER A 176 8.75 11.05 9.34
C SER A 176 9.18 10.21 8.12
N PRO A 177 8.42 10.24 7.01
CA PRO A 177 8.80 9.52 5.80
C PRO A 177 10.11 10.06 5.23
N ARG A 178 10.99 9.15 4.80
CA ARG A 178 12.26 9.45 4.13
C ARG A 178 12.15 9.36 2.60
N LEU A 179 11.09 8.74 2.11
CA LEU A 179 10.77 8.62 0.70
C LEU A 179 9.27 8.88 0.49
N LEU A 180 8.95 9.79 -0.42
CA LEU A 180 7.58 10.08 -0.84
C LEU A 180 7.32 9.53 -2.23
N MET A 181 6.06 9.24 -2.55
CA MET A 181 5.66 8.77 -3.86
C MET A 181 4.33 9.39 -4.31
N LEU A 182 4.30 9.92 -5.54
CA LEU A 182 3.10 10.40 -6.22
C LEU A 182 2.55 9.34 -7.19
N PRO A 183 1.28 9.46 -7.65
CA PRO A 183 0.66 8.50 -8.56
C PRO A 183 1.01 8.78 -10.03
N GLU A 184 0.50 7.94 -10.93
CA GLU A 184 0.66 8.13 -12.39
C GLU A 184 -0.13 9.36 -12.87
N VAL A 185 0.49 10.16 -13.75
CA VAL A 185 -0.10 11.34 -14.41
C VAL A 185 -0.82 12.23 -13.38
N TRP A 186 -0.09 12.67 -12.36
CA TRP A 186 -0.67 13.43 -11.25
C TRP A 186 -0.88 14.92 -11.59
N ASN A 187 -0.29 15.42 -12.69
CA ASN A 187 -0.38 16.82 -13.10
C ASN A 187 -1.48 17.09 -14.14
N ALA A 188 -2.19 16.07 -14.62
CA ALA A 188 -3.13 16.16 -15.73
C ALA A 188 -4.31 15.18 -15.57
N PRO A 189 -5.46 15.41 -16.22
CA PRO A 189 -6.49 14.39 -16.38
C PRO A 189 -5.94 13.17 -17.12
N TYR A 190 -6.37 11.97 -16.72
CA TYR A 190 -6.00 10.74 -17.41
C TYR A 190 -6.85 10.54 -18.68
N ALA A 191 -6.64 11.41 -19.67
CA ALA A 191 -7.34 11.43 -20.95
C ALA A 191 -6.32 11.62 -22.08
N ALA A 192 -6.28 10.66 -23.01
CA ALA A 192 -5.25 10.62 -24.06
C ALA A 192 -5.21 11.91 -24.88
N GLU A 193 -6.40 12.45 -25.25
CA GLU A 193 -6.48 13.66 -26.08
C GLU A 193 -5.91 14.91 -25.39
N GLN A 194 -5.86 14.92 -24.06
CA GLN A 194 -5.43 16.08 -23.26
C GLN A 194 -3.95 16.06 -22.91
N PHE A 195 -3.25 14.92 -23.03
CA PHE A 195 -1.85 14.82 -22.59
C PHE A 195 -0.93 15.86 -23.23
N THR A 196 -1.21 16.27 -24.47
CA THR A 196 -0.44 17.31 -25.16
C THR A 196 -0.44 18.64 -24.42
N ASP A 197 -1.58 19.04 -23.84
CA ASP A 197 -1.77 20.35 -23.21
C ASP A 197 -1.09 20.44 -21.84
N PHE A 198 -0.87 19.28 -21.20
CA PHE A 198 -0.21 19.16 -19.90
C PHE A 198 1.23 18.65 -20.00
N ALA A 199 1.71 18.37 -21.22
CA ALA A 199 3.04 17.79 -21.42
C ALA A 199 4.14 18.81 -21.16
N GLU A 200 5.03 18.47 -20.23
CA GLU A 200 6.16 19.32 -19.84
C GLU A 200 7.49 18.68 -20.29
N PRO A 201 8.50 19.48 -20.66
CA PRO A 201 9.83 18.96 -20.96
C PRO A 201 10.53 18.47 -19.68
N ILE A 202 11.13 17.28 -19.73
CA ILE A 202 11.90 16.71 -18.60
C ILE A 202 13.37 16.59 -19.01
N PRO A 203 14.32 17.22 -18.28
CA PRO A 203 15.74 17.12 -18.60
C PRO A 203 16.28 15.71 -18.31
N GLU A 204 17.55 15.46 -18.62
CA GLU A 204 18.17 14.16 -18.32
C GLU A 204 18.64 14.07 -16.85
N PRO A 205 18.74 12.85 -16.29
CA PRO A 205 19.24 12.64 -14.93
C PRO A 205 20.59 13.34 -14.66
N GLY A 206 20.77 13.83 -13.44
CA GLY A 206 21.88 14.68 -13.01
C GLY A 206 21.56 16.18 -13.05
N SER A 207 20.52 16.59 -13.79
CA SER A 207 20.09 17.99 -13.89
C SER A 207 19.41 18.48 -12.62
N SER A 208 19.65 19.75 -12.25
CA SER A 208 18.84 20.45 -11.24
C SER A 208 17.44 20.72 -11.81
N LEU A 209 16.41 20.46 -11.01
CA LEU A 209 15.02 20.72 -11.39
C LEU A 209 14.48 22.02 -10.78
N LEU A 210 15.21 22.66 -9.86
CA LEU A 210 14.75 23.84 -9.12
C LEU A 210 14.30 25.00 -10.02
N ASP A 211 15.06 25.20 -11.11
CA ASP A 211 14.80 26.16 -12.18
C ASP A 211 14.67 25.42 -13.53
N GLY A 212 14.24 24.15 -13.48
CA GLY A 212 14.13 23.26 -14.63
C GLY A 212 12.93 23.64 -15.52
N PRO A 213 12.88 23.08 -16.74
CA PRO A 213 11.88 23.48 -17.74
C PRO A 213 10.49 22.89 -17.47
N SER A 214 10.34 22.01 -16.47
CA SER A 214 9.06 21.46 -16.00
C SER A 214 8.64 22.15 -14.70
N ALA A 215 7.53 22.90 -14.76
CA ALA A 215 6.94 23.55 -13.58
C ALA A 215 6.47 22.51 -12.54
N SER A 216 5.97 21.37 -13.00
CA SER A 216 5.52 20.27 -12.13
C SER A 216 6.69 19.66 -11.35
N LEU A 217 7.79 19.33 -12.03
CA LEU A 217 8.97 18.77 -11.36
C LEU A 217 9.75 19.81 -10.56
N ALA A 218 9.74 21.09 -10.97
CA ALA A 218 10.35 22.17 -10.20
C ALA A 218 9.68 22.36 -8.84
N MET A 219 8.34 22.30 -8.78
CA MET A 219 7.59 22.32 -7.52
C MET A 219 8.02 21.17 -6.60
N VAL A 220 8.06 19.93 -7.13
CA VAL A 220 8.46 18.76 -6.33
C VAL A 220 9.91 18.88 -5.87
N ALA A 221 10.82 19.38 -6.72
CA ALA A 221 12.23 19.59 -6.38
C ALA A 221 12.43 20.64 -5.29
N GLN A 222 11.66 21.73 -5.32
CA GLN A 222 11.69 22.74 -4.27
C GLN A 222 11.21 22.16 -2.95
N LEU A 223 10.12 21.39 -2.95
CA LEU A 223 9.62 20.68 -1.76
C LEU A 223 10.64 19.67 -1.23
N ALA A 224 11.19 18.82 -2.10
CA ALA A 224 12.22 17.83 -1.77
C ALA A 224 13.43 18.48 -1.10
N ARG A 225 13.91 19.61 -1.63
CA ARG A 225 15.02 20.37 -1.06
C ARG A 225 14.69 21.02 0.28
N ARG A 226 13.50 21.61 0.43
CA ARG A 226 13.05 22.25 1.68
C ARG A 226 13.04 21.26 2.83
N HIS A 227 12.51 20.06 2.57
CA HIS A 227 12.30 19.02 3.60
C HIS A 227 13.41 17.96 3.64
N ARG A 228 14.39 18.06 2.74
CA ARG A 228 15.52 17.11 2.61
C ARG A 228 15.05 15.67 2.47
N VAL A 229 14.06 15.45 1.61
CA VAL A 229 13.42 14.15 1.37
C VAL A 229 13.51 13.78 -0.11
N ALA A 230 13.68 12.50 -0.42
CA ALA A 230 13.60 12.03 -1.79
C ALA A 230 12.14 11.78 -2.20
N VAL A 231 11.84 11.97 -3.49
CA VAL A 231 10.49 11.81 -4.03
C VAL A 231 10.51 10.98 -5.30
N ILE A 232 9.81 9.85 -5.32
CA ILE A 232 9.37 9.21 -6.55
C ILE A 232 8.20 10.05 -7.06
N ALA A 233 8.47 10.98 -7.97
CA ALA A 233 7.54 12.01 -8.39
C ALA A 233 6.50 11.50 -9.40
N GLY A 234 5.97 10.30 -9.14
CA GLY A 234 4.90 9.68 -9.90
C GLY A 234 5.24 9.59 -11.37
N SER A 235 4.29 9.92 -12.23
CA SER A 235 4.59 10.28 -13.62
C SER A 235 3.82 11.52 -14.07
N ILE A 236 4.31 12.14 -15.14
CA ILE A 236 3.63 13.22 -15.88
C ILE A 236 3.76 12.97 -17.38
N PRO A 237 2.89 13.56 -18.23
CA PRO A 237 3.13 13.60 -19.66
C PRO A 237 4.40 14.40 -19.94
N GLU A 238 5.37 13.77 -20.60
CA GLU A 238 6.62 14.39 -21.02
C GLU A 238 6.54 14.80 -22.47
N ARG A 239 6.96 16.02 -22.78
CA ARG A 239 7.31 16.42 -24.15
C ARG A 239 8.79 16.11 -24.40
N GLY A 240 9.05 15.05 -25.16
CA GLY A 240 10.41 14.65 -25.53
C GLY A 240 11.08 15.65 -26.47
N ALA A 241 12.41 15.68 -26.45
CA ALA A 241 13.21 16.51 -27.38
C ALA A 241 13.01 16.13 -28.86
N ASP A 242 12.51 14.94 -29.13
CA ASP A 242 12.12 14.44 -30.45
C ASP A 242 10.68 14.85 -30.86
N GLY A 243 10.01 15.67 -30.04
CA GLY A 243 8.65 16.14 -30.26
C GLY A 243 7.56 15.14 -29.89
N ARG A 244 7.92 13.92 -29.48
CA ARG A 244 6.98 12.87 -29.07
C ARG A 244 6.55 13.06 -27.62
N LEU A 245 5.38 12.52 -27.29
CA LEU A 245 4.88 12.51 -25.91
C LEU A 245 5.15 11.17 -25.24
N TYR A 246 5.43 11.19 -23.94
CA TYR A 246 5.68 9.99 -23.13
C TYR A 246 4.96 10.07 -21.79
N ASN A 247 4.63 8.92 -21.20
CA ASN A 247 4.26 8.84 -19.79
C ASN A 247 5.55 8.62 -18.99
N THR A 248 6.02 9.64 -18.27
CA THR A 248 7.37 9.63 -17.70
C THR A 248 7.36 9.79 -16.20
N GLY A 249 7.83 8.75 -15.51
CA GLY A 249 8.07 8.76 -14.08
C GLY A 249 9.48 9.18 -13.72
N THR A 250 9.62 9.87 -12.60
CA THR A 250 10.89 10.47 -12.18
C THR A 250 11.19 10.23 -10.71
N VAL A 251 12.46 10.27 -10.37
CA VAL A 251 12.93 10.23 -8.98
C VAL A 251 13.77 11.48 -8.74
N ILE A 252 13.48 12.20 -7.67
CA ILE A 252 14.09 13.48 -7.32
C ILE A 252 14.76 13.33 -5.95
N ASP A 253 16.01 13.78 -5.84
CA ASP A 253 16.76 13.72 -4.58
C ASP A 253 16.40 14.85 -3.60
N ALA A 254 16.95 14.74 -2.39
CA ALA A 254 16.81 15.72 -1.32
C ALA A 254 17.47 17.09 -1.61
N GLN A 255 18.12 17.28 -2.76
CA GLN A 255 18.68 18.54 -3.23
C GLN A 255 17.89 19.13 -4.41
N GLY A 256 16.86 18.43 -4.90
CA GLY A 256 16.05 18.85 -6.03
C GLY A 256 16.68 18.52 -7.40
N ARG A 257 17.55 17.51 -7.48
CA ARG A 257 18.11 16.99 -8.73
C ARG A 257 17.35 15.76 -9.21
N LEU A 258 17.25 15.61 -10.53
CA LEU A 258 16.67 14.42 -11.15
C LEU A 258 17.66 13.24 -11.05
N LEU A 259 17.27 12.16 -10.36
CA LEU A 259 18.06 10.94 -10.22
C LEU A 259 17.74 9.90 -11.30
N ALA A 260 16.46 9.76 -11.65
CA ALA A 260 16.01 8.77 -12.61
C ALA A 260 14.85 9.30 -13.44
N LYS A 261 14.78 8.83 -14.68
CA LYS A 261 13.75 9.16 -15.67
C LYS A 261 13.34 7.87 -16.36
N HIS A 262 12.11 7.44 -16.13
CA HIS A 262 11.54 6.22 -16.67
C HIS A 262 10.35 6.56 -17.57
N ARG A 263 10.50 6.35 -18.87
CA ARG A 263 9.38 6.41 -19.82
C ARG A 263 8.69 5.04 -19.82
N LYS A 264 7.38 5.02 -19.57
CA LYS A 264 6.53 3.81 -19.54
C LYS A 264 6.80 2.94 -20.77
N LEU A 265 7.13 1.68 -20.55
CA LEU A 265 7.55 0.78 -21.63
C LEU A 265 6.34 0.16 -22.33
N HIS A 266 5.32 -0.20 -21.55
CA HIS A 266 4.11 -0.84 -22.05
C HIS A 266 2.94 0.14 -21.98
N LEU A 267 2.50 0.62 -23.14
CA LEU A 267 1.35 1.52 -23.25
C LEU A 267 0.03 0.76 -23.00
N PHE A 268 -0.92 1.44 -22.36
CA PHE A 268 -2.23 0.88 -22.04
C PHE A 268 -3.17 0.93 -23.25
N ASP A 269 -3.04 -0.07 -24.12
CA ASP A 269 -3.95 -0.30 -25.25
C ASP A 269 -4.85 -1.49 -24.92
N VAL A 270 -6.05 -1.20 -24.42
CA VAL A 270 -7.03 -2.23 -24.07
C VAL A 270 -8.39 -1.96 -24.69
N ASP A 271 -9.04 -3.04 -25.09
CA ASP A 271 -10.44 -3.07 -25.50
C ASP A 271 -11.09 -4.26 -24.79
N VAL A 272 -11.75 -3.99 -23.66
CA VAL A 272 -12.46 -5.00 -22.88
C VAL A 272 -13.93 -4.93 -23.29
N PRO A 273 -14.49 -5.94 -23.98
CA PRO A 273 -15.88 -5.93 -24.39
C PRO A 273 -16.83 -5.73 -23.19
N GLY A 274 -17.71 -4.73 -23.28
CA GLY A 274 -18.62 -4.35 -22.19
C GLY A 274 -17.95 -3.71 -20.97
N GLY A 275 -16.65 -3.38 -21.05
CA GLY A 275 -15.87 -2.71 -20.03
C GLY A 275 -15.26 -1.41 -20.55
N ILE A 276 -13.94 -1.27 -20.43
CA ILE A 276 -13.21 -0.08 -20.86
C ILE A 276 -12.52 -0.29 -22.20
N ARG A 277 -12.57 0.75 -23.04
CA ARG A 277 -11.71 0.91 -24.21
C ARG A 277 -10.83 2.13 -23.98
N PHE A 278 -9.52 1.93 -23.98
CA PHE A 278 -8.52 2.99 -23.82
C PHE A 278 -7.30 2.66 -24.67
N ARG A 279 -6.78 3.64 -25.39
CA ARG A 279 -5.60 3.50 -26.25
C ARG A 279 -4.61 4.63 -25.97
N GLU A 280 -3.68 4.36 -25.05
CA GLU A 280 -2.64 5.32 -24.70
C GLU A 280 -1.72 5.61 -25.90
N SER A 281 -1.57 4.65 -26.82
CA SER A 281 -0.75 4.80 -28.04
C SER A 281 -1.31 5.77 -29.09
N ASP A 282 -2.56 6.23 -28.94
CA ASP A 282 -3.12 7.27 -29.81
C ASP A 282 -2.45 8.64 -29.56
N SER A 283 -1.75 8.81 -28.42
CA SER A 283 -1.10 10.09 -28.05
C SER A 283 0.30 9.92 -27.47
N LEU A 284 0.60 8.83 -26.77
CA LEU A 284 1.90 8.60 -26.13
C LEU A 284 2.76 7.59 -26.90
N SER A 285 4.06 7.70 -26.67
CA SER A 285 5.09 6.82 -27.21
C SER A 285 5.70 5.95 -26.11
N PRO A 286 6.08 4.70 -26.41
CA PRO A 286 6.71 3.83 -25.43
C PRO A 286 8.14 4.28 -25.16
N GLY A 287 8.59 4.07 -23.92
CA GLY A 287 10.00 4.15 -23.56
C GLY A 287 10.82 3.03 -24.22
N GLN A 288 12.14 3.14 -24.07
CA GLN A 288 13.10 2.24 -24.73
C GLN A 288 14.14 1.65 -23.77
N ARG A 289 14.04 1.96 -22.47
CA ARG A 289 15.05 1.57 -21.48
C ARG A 289 14.39 1.15 -20.17
N LEU A 290 14.82 0.02 -19.64
CA LEU A 290 14.58 -0.37 -18.27
C LEU A 290 15.28 0.63 -17.34
N THR A 291 14.61 1.06 -16.27
CA THR A 291 15.13 2.08 -15.36
C THR A 291 15.29 1.53 -13.96
N VAL A 292 16.53 1.50 -13.49
CA VAL A 292 16.91 1.20 -12.11
C VAL A 292 17.78 2.34 -11.60
N LEU A 293 17.47 2.82 -10.39
CA LEU A 293 18.34 3.69 -9.62
C LEU A 293 19.17 2.80 -8.68
N PRO A 294 20.50 2.68 -8.88
CA PRO A 294 21.36 1.95 -7.96
C PRO A 294 21.33 2.57 -6.56
N GLY A 295 21.41 1.74 -5.52
CA GLY A 295 21.45 2.22 -4.13
C GLY A 295 22.83 2.73 -3.67
N GLU A 296 23.90 2.46 -4.42
CA GLU A 296 25.26 2.86 -4.06
C GLU A 296 25.38 4.38 -3.82
N GLY A 297 25.96 4.76 -2.69
CA GLY A 297 26.09 6.16 -2.28
C GLY A 297 24.82 6.79 -1.70
N ASP A 298 23.79 5.99 -1.43
CA ASP A 298 22.52 6.41 -0.85
C ASP A 298 21.87 7.61 -1.59
N PRO A 299 21.58 7.50 -2.89
CA PRO A 299 21.09 8.64 -3.67
C PRO A 299 19.72 9.14 -3.19
N LEU A 300 18.94 8.29 -2.53
CA LEU A 300 17.66 8.64 -1.93
C LEU A 300 17.79 9.27 -0.54
N ALA A 301 19.03 9.44 -0.03
CA ALA A 301 19.32 9.97 1.30
C ALA A 301 18.51 9.25 2.40
N THR A 302 18.39 7.94 2.30
CA THR A 302 17.65 7.08 3.23
C THR A 302 18.31 7.03 4.62
N GLY A 303 19.63 7.20 4.69
CA GLY A 303 20.44 7.02 5.90
C GLY A 303 20.70 5.56 6.25
N LEU A 304 20.40 4.63 5.33
CA LEU A 304 20.63 3.19 5.51
C LEU A 304 22.11 2.85 5.27
N ALA A 305 22.60 1.80 5.94
CA ALA A 305 23.97 1.33 5.71
C ALA A 305 24.09 0.66 4.34
N GLU A 306 23.06 -0.11 3.94
CA GLU A 306 22.96 -0.72 2.62
C GLU A 306 21.71 -0.24 1.86
N PRO A 307 21.76 0.93 1.19
CA PRO A 307 20.60 1.46 0.50
C PRO A 307 20.17 0.55 -0.66
N PRO A 308 18.87 0.26 -0.80
CA PRO A 308 18.38 -0.66 -1.81
C PRO A 308 18.35 -0.01 -3.20
N SER A 309 18.72 -0.77 -4.23
CA SER A 309 18.42 -0.37 -5.62
C SER A 309 16.91 -0.36 -5.86
N LEU A 310 16.44 0.68 -6.55
CA LEU A 310 15.03 0.94 -6.86
C LEU A 310 14.74 0.71 -8.35
N GLY A 311 13.83 -0.21 -8.65
CA GLY A 311 13.25 -0.37 -9.99
C GLY A 311 12.01 0.49 -10.19
N LEU A 312 11.89 1.12 -11.37
CA LEU A 312 10.74 1.95 -11.73
C LEU A 312 9.87 1.26 -12.78
N LEU A 313 8.57 1.17 -12.51
CA LEU A 313 7.52 0.68 -13.39
C LEU A 313 6.42 1.74 -13.43
N ILE A 314 5.63 1.81 -14.50
CA ILE A 314 4.40 2.63 -14.51
C ILE A 314 3.22 1.77 -14.91
N CYS A 315 2.24 1.68 -14.02
CA CYS A 315 0.91 1.10 -14.25
C CYS A 315 0.93 -0.22 -15.04
N TYR A 316 0.68 -0.16 -16.35
CA TYR A 316 0.57 -1.31 -17.21
C TYR A 316 1.85 -2.17 -17.29
N ASP A 317 3.03 -1.57 -17.02
CA ASP A 317 4.30 -2.29 -16.88
C ASP A 317 4.22 -3.43 -15.84
N ILE A 318 3.39 -3.28 -14.80
CA ILE A 318 3.23 -4.31 -13.77
C ILE A 318 2.69 -5.62 -14.34
N ARG A 319 2.01 -5.61 -15.48
CA ARG A 319 1.48 -6.82 -16.12
C ARG A 319 2.56 -7.70 -16.74
N PHE A 320 3.76 -7.16 -16.94
CA PHE A 320 4.89 -7.84 -17.58
C PHE A 320 5.90 -8.27 -16.51
N PRO A 321 5.82 -9.52 -15.99
CA PRO A 321 6.70 -9.99 -14.91
C PRO A 321 8.19 -9.90 -15.26
N GLU A 322 8.53 -9.95 -16.55
CA GLU A 322 9.88 -9.84 -17.08
C GLU A 322 10.60 -8.60 -16.57
N LEU A 323 9.92 -7.46 -16.48
CA LEU A 323 10.54 -6.21 -16.01
C LEU A 323 11.00 -6.30 -14.56
N ALA A 324 10.09 -6.67 -13.65
CA ALA A 324 10.39 -6.82 -12.22
C ALA A 324 11.48 -7.88 -11.98
N LEU A 325 11.40 -8.99 -12.73
CA LEU A 325 12.37 -10.06 -12.67
C LEU A 325 13.76 -9.64 -13.20
N LEU A 326 13.83 -8.87 -14.29
CA LEU A 326 15.08 -8.32 -14.81
C LEU A 326 15.71 -7.33 -13.82
N MET A 327 14.92 -6.41 -13.26
CA MET A 327 15.36 -5.44 -12.26
C MET A 327 16.03 -6.15 -11.07
N ARG A 328 15.37 -7.17 -10.51
CA ARG A 328 15.96 -7.96 -9.42
C ARG A 328 17.17 -8.78 -9.87
N GLN A 329 17.10 -9.48 -11.00
CA GLN A 329 18.16 -10.43 -11.39
C GLN A 329 19.45 -9.74 -11.86
N ARG A 330 19.34 -8.60 -12.55
CA ARG A 330 20.47 -7.90 -13.15
C ARG A 330 21.00 -6.76 -12.28
N HIS A 331 20.14 -6.13 -11.49
CA HIS A 331 20.49 -4.94 -10.72
C HIS A 331 20.29 -5.10 -9.22
N GLY A 332 19.92 -6.29 -8.75
CA GLY A 332 19.79 -6.60 -7.33
C GLY A 332 18.67 -5.82 -6.64
N CYS A 333 17.73 -5.20 -7.38
CA CYS A 333 16.66 -4.37 -6.82
C CYS A 333 16.00 -5.05 -5.63
N ALA A 334 15.78 -4.29 -4.56
CA ALA A 334 15.05 -4.70 -3.37
C ALA A 334 13.76 -3.88 -3.19
N LEU A 335 13.65 -2.75 -3.91
CA LEU A 335 12.44 -1.93 -4.01
C LEU A 335 11.96 -1.87 -5.47
N LEU A 336 10.65 -1.93 -5.66
CA LEU A 336 9.96 -1.62 -6.90
C LEU A 336 8.93 -0.52 -6.64
N ALA A 337 8.91 0.52 -7.46
CA ALA A 337 7.89 1.55 -7.43
C ALA A 337 7.02 1.48 -8.68
N CYS A 338 5.71 1.57 -8.47
CA CYS A 338 4.70 1.54 -9.52
C CYS A 338 3.65 2.64 -9.30
N PRO A 339 3.87 3.87 -9.80
CA PRO A 339 2.80 4.86 -9.93
C PRO A 339 1.78 4.32 -10.94
N ALA A 340 0.47 4.41 -10.65
CA ALA A 340 -0.54 3.85 -11.51
C ALA A 340 -1.94 4.47 -11.43
N ALA A 341 -2.74 4.27 -12.47
CA ALA A 341 -4.17 4.54 -12.49
C ALA A 341 -4.93 3.34 -13.07
N PHE A 342 -5.06 2.25 -12.31
CA PHE A 342 -5.96 1.15 -12.70
C PHE A 342 -7.41 1.65 -12.63
N ASN A 343 -8.28 1.19 -13.53
CA ASN A 343 -9.70 1.56 -13.51
C ASN A 343 -10.55 0.60 -12.64
N THR A 344 -11.79 1.00 -12.34
CA THR A 344 -12.77 0.19 -11.61
C THR A 344 -13.17 -1.14 -12.28
N THR A 345 -12.83 -1.37 -13.56
CA THR A 345 -13.06 -2.66 -14.23
C THR A 345 -11.93 -3.65 -13.98
N THR A 346 -10.68 -3.19 -14.10
CA THR A 346 -9.48 -4.03 -13.99
C THR A 346 -8.91 -4.08 -12.57
N GLY A 347 -9.09 -3.00 -11.80
CA GLY A 347 -8.66 -2.85 -10.41
C GLY A 347 -9.11 -4.00 -9.51
N PRO A 348 -10.43 -4.23 -9.35
CA PRO A 348 -10.95 -5.27 -8.45
C PRO A 348 -10.45 -6.69 -8.76
N ARG A 349 -10.02 -6.95 -10.00
CA ARG A 349 -9.58 -8.27 -10.46
C ARG A 349 -8.07 -8.44 -10.40
N HIS A 350 -7.33 -7.39 -10.72
CA HIS A 350 -5.91 -7.49 -11.05
C HIS A 350 -4.99 -6.67 -10.16
N TRP A 351 -5.46 -5.60 -9.53
CA TRP A 351 -4.58 -4.67 -8.80
C TRP A 351 -3.82 -5.38 -7.67
N HIS A 352 -4.52 -5.87 -6.65
CA HIS A 352 -3.89 -6.59 -5.54
C HIS A 352 -3.14 -7.84 -6.00
N LEU A 353 -3.68 -8.58 -6.97
CA LEU A 353 -3.07 -9.79 -7.50
C LEU A 353 -1.70 -9.51 -8.12
N LEU A 354 -1.61 -8.54 -9.04
CA LEU A 354 -0.39 -8.24 -9.75
C LEU A 354 0.69 -7.67 -8.82
N MET A 355 0.31 -6.78 -7.91
CA MET A 355 1.24 -6.14 -6.98
C MET A 355 1.86 -7.17 -6.03
N ARG A 356 1.03 -8.09 -5.52
CA ARG A 356 1.51 -9.21 -4.70
C ARG A 356 2.35 -10.20 -5.49
N ALA A 357 1.93 -10.54 -6.70
CA ALA A 357 2.67 -11.44 -7.57
C ALA A 357 4.07 -10.89 -7.90
N ARG A 358 4.19 -9.60 -8.23
CA ARG A 358 5.51 -9.01 -8.52
C ARG A 358 6.39 -8.94 -7.28
N ALA A 359 5.84 -8.56 -6.13
CA ALA A 359 6.59 -8.54 -4.88
C ALA A 359 7.15 -9.93 -4.51
N VAL A 360 6.33 -10.99 -4.61
CA VAL A 360 6.77 -12.37 -4.29
C VAL A 360 7.71 -12.96 -5.34
N ASP A 361 7.43 -12.76 -6.63
CA ASP A 361 8.25 -13.32 -7.73
C ASP A 361 9.64 -12.69 -7.78
N SER A 362 9.74 -11.39 -7.47
CA SER A 362 11.02 -10.68 -7.41
C SER A 362 11.65 -10.70 -6.01
N GLN A 363 10.90 -11.03 -4.96
CA GLN A 363 11.34 -10.90 -3.55
C GLN A 363 11.85 -9.47 -3.28
N CYS A 364 10.99 -8.50 -3.57
CA CYS A 364 11.19 -7.07 -3.36
C CYS A 364 10.00 -6.48 -2.61
N PHE A 365 10.22 -5.39 -1.88
CA PHE A 365 9.09 -4.53 -1.55
C PHE A 365 8.53 -3.90 -2.82
N LEU A 366 7.21 -3.74 -2.85
CA LEU A 366 6.51 -3.07 -3.94
C LEU A 366 5.67 -1.93 -3.41
N LEU A 367 5.98 -0.71 -3.86
CA LEU A 367 5.24 0.52 -3.55
C LEU A 367 4.35 0.85 -4.76
N ALA A 368 3.04 0.72 -4.60
CA ALA A 368 2.07 1.00 -5.66
C ALA A 368 1.22 2.22 -5.28
N CYS A 369 1.49 3.38 -5.91
CA CYS A 369 0.75 4.61 -5.65
C CYS A 369 -0.30 4.82 -6.74
N SER A 370 -1.57 4.67 -6.39
CA SER A 370 -2.69 4.87 -7.29
C SER A 370 -3.23 6.30 -7.23
N SER A 371 -3.79 6.79 -8.34
CA SER A 371 -4.63 7.99 -8.33
C SER A 371 -5.94 7.73 -7.58
N ALA A 372 -6.44 8.74 -6.86
CA ALA A 372 -7.72 8.65 -6.16
C ALA A 372 -8.88 8.53 -7.16
N ARG A 373 -9.98 7.88 -6.74
CA ARG A 373 -11.20 7.78 -7.52
C ARG A 373 -11.96 9.12 -7.50
N PRO A 374 -12.36 9.65 -8.66
CA PRO A 374 -13.23 10.82 -8.70
C PRO A 374 -14.56 10.58 -7.97
N PRO A 375 -15.01 11.48 -7.09
CA PRO A 375 -16.18 11.26 -6.24
C PRO A 375 -17.51 11.23 -7.02
N ASN A 376 -17.59 11.94 -8.15
CA ASN A 376 -18.84 12.12 -8.91
C ASN A 376 -18.91 11.27 -10.19
N GLY A 377 -17.95 10.38 -10.41
CA GLY A 377 -17.86 9.58 -11.64
C GLY A 377 -17.40 10.36 -12.88
N GLU A 378 -17.07 11.64 -12.75
CA GLU A 378 -16.46 12.46 -13.79
C GLU A 378 -14.95 12.19 -13.89
N GLY A 379 -14.43 12.06 -15.12
CA GLY A 379 -13.03 11.74 -15.38
C GLY A 379 -12.73 10.23 -15.39
N TYR A 380 -11.44 9.89 -15.41
CA TYR A 380 -11.02 8.49 -15.47
C TYR A 380 -11.37 7.76 -14.16
N PRO A 381 -12.07 6.61 -14.21
CA PRO A 381 -12.59 5.94 -13.02
C PRO A 381 -11.48 5.14 -12.31
N SER A 382 -10.51 5.85 -11.73
CA SER A 382 -9.40 5.26 -10.98
C SER A 382 -9.91 4.34 -9.86
N TYR A 383 -9.21 3.24 -9.65
CA TYR A 383 -9.57 2.25 -8.66
C TYR A 383 -9.29 2.78 -7.24
N GLY A 384 -8.19 3.52 -7.06
CA GLY A 384 -7.63 3.88 -5.76
C GLY A 384 -6.79 2.73 -5.21
N HIS A 385 -6.87 2.50 -3.90
CA HIS A 385 -6.20 1.38 -3.24
C HIS A 385 -4.67 1.38 -3.39
N SER A 386 -4.02 2.54 -3.30
CA SER A 386 -2.56 2.58 -3.12
C SER A 386 -2.13 1.59 -2.04
N LEU A 387 -1.06 0.83 -2.27
CA LEU A 387 -0.65 -0.19 -1.32
C LEU A 387 0.87 -0.38 -1.29
N VAL A 388 1.33 -0.95 -0.19
CA VAL A 388 2.70 -1.42 -0.02
C VAL A 388 2.68 -2.92 0.24
N VAL A 389 3.47 -3.67 -0.51
CA VAL A 389 3.60 -5.12 -0.39
C VAL A 389 5.01 -5.49 0.01
N ASP A 390 5.16 -6.41 0.96
CA ASP A 390 6.44 -6.96 1.38
C ASP A 390 6.97 -8.06 0.42
N PRO A 391 8.23 -8.50 0.57
CA PRO A 391 8.83 -9.56 -0.25
C PRO A 391 8.14 -10.94 -0.16
N TRP A 392 7.24 -11.14 0.81
CA TRP A 392 6.44 -12.37 0.97
C TRP A 392 5.09 -12.28 0.26
N GLY A 393 4.77 -11.12 -0.33
CA GLY A 393 3.49 -10.87 -0.96
C GLY A 393 2.39 -10.47 0.03
N THR A 394 2.73 -10.06 1.25
CA THR A 394 1.80 -9.53 2.25
C THR A 394 1.57 -8.05 1.99
N VAL A 395 0.32 -7.61 1.96
CA VAL A 395 -0.02 -6.18 1.93
C VAL A 395 0.15 -5.62 3.33
N ILE A 396 1.14 -4.74 3.53
CA ILE A 396 1.47 -4.18 4.85
C ILE A 396 0.82 -2.82 5.11
N ALA A 397 0.34 -2.17 4.05
CA ALA A 397 -0.40 -0.92 4.12
C ALA A 397 -1.27 -0.78 2.87
N GLU A 398 -2.51 -0.28 3.02
CA GLU A 398 -3.43 -0.02 1.91
C GLU A 398 -4.27 1.25 2.18
N ALA A 399 -4.48 2.05 1.13
CA ALA A 399 -5.36 3.21 1.11
C ALA A 399 -6.79 2.83 0.69
N GLY A 400 -7.75 3.71 0.96
CA GLY A 400 -9.11 3.59 0.44
C GLY A 400 -9.22 3.96 -1.04
N ILE A 401 -10.43 4.35 -1.47
CA ILE A 401 -10.68 4.82 -2.84
C ILE A 401 -10.40 6.32 -3.04
N GLY A 402 -10.52 7.12 -1.98
CA GLY A 402 -10.43 8.58 -2.03
C GLY A 402 -9.03 9.11 -1.81
N GLU A 403 -8.87 10.43 -1.79
CA GLU A 403 -7.57 11.05 -1.54
C GLU A 403 -7.07 10.75 -0.12
N GLN A 404 -5.82 10.27 -0.02
CA GLN A 404 -5.26 9.81 1.23
C GLN A 404 -3.73 9.79 1.14
N VAL A 405 -3.05 10.04 2.26
CA VAL A 405 -1.65 9.66 2.39
C VAL A 405 -1.55 8.32 3.11
N LEU A 406 -0.93 7.35 2.47
CA LEU A 406 -0.64 6.04 3.02
C LEU A 406 0.80 6.01 3.54
N HIS A 407 0.96 5.70 4.82
CA HIS A 407 2.28 5.57 5.45
C HIS A 407 2.59 4.11 5.73
N ALA A 408 3.83 3.72 5.47
CA ALA A 408 4.34 2.38 5.75
C ALA A 408 5.80 2.47 6.21
N GLU A 409 6.27 1.43 6.88
CA GLU A 409 7.68 1.23 7.20
C GLU A 409 8.17 -0.04 6.53
N LEU A 410 9.21 0.07 5.69
CA LEU A 410 9.79 -1.09 5.02
C LEU A 410 10.90 -1.65 5.88
N ASP A 411 10.72 -2.84 6.43
CA ASP A 411 11.76 -3.60 7.10
C ASP A 411 12.64 -4.32 6.06
N LEU A 412 13.77 -3.71 5.67
CA LEU A 412 14.58 -4.22 4.56
C LEU A 412 15.25 -5.57 4.87
N GLU A 413 15.37 -5.96 6.13
CA GLU A 413 15.82 -7.29 6.53
C GLU A 413 14.91 -8.39 5.95
N GLN A 414 13.63 -8.10 5.74
CA GLN A 414 12.68 -9.03 5.12
C GLN A 414 13.08 -9.44 3.70
N VAL A 415 13.80 -8.59 2.97
CA VAL A 415 14.29 -8.92 1.63
C VAL A 415 15.34 -10.01 1.71
N ALA A 416 16.31 -9.86 2.62
CA ALA A 416 17.37 -10.85 2.84
C ALA A 416 16.77 -12.17 3.35
N LEU A 417 15.87 -12.10 4.34
CA LEU A 417 15.18 -13.27 4.89
C LEU A 417 14.38 -14.03 3.83
N ALA A 418 13.58 -13.34 3.02
CA ALA A 418 12.80 -13.99 1.97
C ALA A 418 13.71 -14.69 0.94
N ARG A 419 14.78 -14.03 0.51
CA ARG A 419 15.74 -14.57 -0.47
C ARG A 419 16.53 -15.75 0.09
N GLN A 420 16.84 -15.76 1.38
CA GLN A 420 17.52 -16.87 2.04
C GLN A 420 16.57 -18.07 2.22
N ALA A 421 15.35 -17.83 2.68
CA ALA A 421 14.38 -18.88 2.98
C ALA A 421 13.85 -19.57 1.71
N ILE A 422 13.60 -18.80 0.64
CA ILE A 422 13.12 -19.31 -0.65
C ILE A 422 14.06 -18.77 -1.74
N PRO A 423 15.20 -19.42 -2.03
CA PRO A 423 16.24 -18.88 -2.91
C PRO A 423 15.94 -19.07 -4.40
N THR A 424 14.79 -18.55 -4.85
CA THR A 424 14.30 -18.70 -6.23
C THR A 424 15.30 -18.18 -7.27
N GLY A 425 16.13 -17.20 -6.91
CA GLY A 425 17.14 -16.62 -7.80
C GLY A 425 18.25 -17.58 -8.23
N SER A 426 18.77 -18.40 -7.30
CA SER A 426 19.84 -19.38 -7.58
C SER A 426 19.29 -20.68 -8.17
N GLN A 427 18.00 -20.96 -7.94
CA GLN A 427 17.32 -22.18 -8.40
C GLN A 427 16.79 -22.09 -9.84
N ARG A 428 16.96 -20.94 -10.53
CA ARG A 428 16.52 -20.78 -11.93
C ARG A 428 17.28 -21.73 -12.87
N ARG A 429 16.55 -22.44 -13.73
CA ARG A 429 17.11 -23.35 -14.74
C ARG A 429 17.65 -22.59 -15.95
N ARG A 430 18.78 -21.90 -15.76
CA ARG A 430 19.49 -21.11 -16.80
C ARG A 430 19.99 -21.92 -17.99
N ASP A 431 20.03 -23.24 -17.83
CA ASP A 431 20.27 -24.23 -18.87
C ASP A 431 19.06 -24.44 -19.79
N LEU A 432 17.84 -24.16 -19.32
CA LEU A 432 16.59 -24.32 -20.07
C LEU A 432 16.02 -23.00 -20.58
N TYR A 433 16.15 -21.92 -19.79
CA TYR A 433 15.63 -20.60 -20.16
C TYR A 433 16.52 -19.49 -19.63
N ARG A 434 16.54 -18.35 -20.33
CA ARG A 434 17.20 -17.13 -19.87
C ARG A 434 16.27 -15.94 -20.06
N LEU A 435 16.34 -15.02 -19.10
CA LEU A 435 15.71 -13.72 -19.19
C LEU A 435 16.82 -12.70 -19.39
N GLU A 436 16.92 -12.15 -20.60
CA GLU A 436 17.96 -11.22 -21.01
C GLU A 436 17.31 -9.96 -21.59
N PRO A 437 17.88 -8.76 -21.33
CA PRO A 437 17.54 -7.61 -22.14
C PRO A 437 17.91 -7.91 -23.60
N ALA A 438 17.10 -7.41 -24.53
CA ALA A 438 17.34 -7.55 -25.97
C ALA A 438 18.66 -6.90 -26.41
#